data_AF-A0A919XC64-F1
#
_entry.id   AF-A0A919XC64-F1
#
_cell.length_a   1.000
_cell.length_b   1.000
_cell.length_c   1.000
_cell.angle_alpha   90.00
_cell.angle_beta   90.00
_cell.angle_gamma   90.00
#
_symmetry.space_group_name_H-M   'P 1'
#
loop_
_entity.id
_entity.type
_entity.pdbx_description
1 polymer ?
#
loop_
_entity_poly.entity_id
_entity_poly.type
_entity_poly.pdbx_seq_one_letter_code
_entity_poly.pdbx_strand_id
1 'polypeptide(L)'
;MRRVQFLLIFSILLLMISACSGGEAAIKDTDYDATKKMVVDILQTEDGKKALREILADEKMQEKLVIDSSTVKSAIDETLNSEKSKDMWKKLFEDPKFVETYYKSVEEDQKNLMKSLMNDSEYQKQMMDLLKNPEMEDQVLQVLKSQQFRKHLEDTIRQTLESPLFLAKVQEALLKAVEEQGNQNQGNQSGGQSGQGGGSSGGPGGGGGSGDGGSGGGGGQ
;
A
#
# COMPACT_ATOMS: atom_id res chain seq x y z
N MET A 1 14.44 31.92 109.98
CA MET A 1 13.07 31.65 109.49
C MET A 1 12.73 32.33 108.15
N ARG A 2 13.09 33.60 107.91
CA ARG A 2 12.77 34.29 106.63
C ARG A 2 13.32 33.66 105.34
N ARG A 3 14.50 33.02 105.37
CA ARG A 3 15.10 32.37 104.17
C ARG A 3 14.38 31.08 103.73
N VAL A 4 13.83 30.33 104.68
CA VAL A 4 13.08 29.07 104.40
C VAL A 4 11.67 29.39 103.89
N GLN A 5 11.06 30.49 104.36
CA GLN A 5 9.79 30.99 103.85
C GLN A 5 9.88 31.52 102.41
N PHE A 6 10.97 32.19 102.03
CA PHE A 6 11.20 32.58 100.64
C PHE A 6 11.41 31.38 99.70
N LEU A 7 12.08 30.32 100.17
CA LEU A 7 12.25 29.08 99.40
C LEU A 7 10.93 28.31 99.20
N LEU A 8 10.05 28.28 100.21
CA LEU A 8 8.73 27.66 100.11
C LEU A 8 7.79 28.41 99.15
N ILE A 9 7.82 29.75 99.18
CA ILE A 9 7.02 30.58 98.26
C ILE A 9 7.52 30.47 96.81
N PHE A 10 8.83 30.41 96.61
CA PHE A 10 9.42 30.22 95.26
C PHE A 10 9.11 28.82 94.69
N SER A 11 9.11 27.78 95.54
CA SER A 11 8.75 26.41 95.15
C SER A 11 7.27 26.27 94.76
N ILE A 12 6.38 27.03 95.38
CA ILE A 12 4.94 27.03 95.06
C ILE A 12 4.64 27.83 93.78
N LEU A 13 5.43 28.87 93.52
CA LEU A 13 5.33 29.68 92.29
C LEU A 13 5.81 28.89 91.05
N LEU A 14 6.85 28.06 91.19
CA LEU A 14 7.33 27.14 90.15
C LEU A 14 6.33 26.02 89.81
N LEU A 15 5.53 25.60 90.79
CA LEU A 15 4.49 24.57 90.61
C LEU A 15 3.27 25.09 89.84
N MET A 16 2.94 26.38 89.99
CA MET A 16 1.83 27.02 89.26
C MET A 16 2.16 27.33 87.78
N ILE A 17 3.44 27.53 87.44
CA ILE A 17 3.85 27.78 86.03
C ILE A 17 3.84 26.48 85.22
N SER A 18 4.05 25.31 85.85
CA SER A 18 4.03 24.00 85.18
C SER A 18 2.62 23.46 84.90
N ALA A 19 1.57 24.15 85.36
CA ALA A 19 0.18 23.84 85.05
C ALA A 19 -0.36 24.60 83.82
N CYS A 20 0.46 25.48 83.23
CA CYS A 20 0.16 26.19 81.98
C CYS A 20 1.07 25.69 80.83
N SER A 21 1.15 24.37 80.69
CA SER A 21 1.59 23.69 79.46
C SER A 21 0.64 22.53 79.21
N GLY A 22 -0.62 22.88 78.94
CA GLY A 22 -1.62 21.94 78.46
C GLY A 22 -1.20 21.34 77.12
N GLY A 23 -0.66 20.12 77.17
CA GLY A 23 -1.01 19.05 76.23
C GLY A 23 -0.68 19.22 74.74
N GLU A 24 0.32 19.98 74.33
CA GLU A 24 0.55 20.19 72.88
C GLU A 24 1.46 19.16 72.16
N ALA A 25 1.87 18.08 72.83
CA ALA A 25 2.75 17.05 72.24
C ALA A 25 2.15 15.63 72.16
N ALA A 26 0.99 15.36 72.78
CA ALA A 26 0.31 14.05 72.69
C ALA A 26 -1.09 14.12 72.03
N ILE A 27 -1.63 15.34 71.87
CA ILE A 27 -2.92 15.59 71.20
C ILE A 27 -2.75 15.59 69.67
N LYS A 28 -1.59 15.99 69.14
CA LYS A 28 -1.36 16.11 67.68
C LYS A 28 -1.38 14.77 66.93
N ASP A 29 -0.81 13.70 67.48
CA ASP A 29 -0.80 12.39 66.80
C ASP A 29 -2.14 11.65 66.98
N THR A 30 -2.79 11.77 68.15
CA THR A 30 -4.09 11.14 68.42
C THR A 30 -5.22 11.79 67.61
N ASP A 31 -5.21 13.13 67.47
CA ASP A 31 -6.17 13.83 66.62
C ASP A 31 -5.90 13.61 65.13
N TYR A 32 -4.65 13.40 64.72
CA TYR A 32 -4.33 13.11 63.32
C TYR A 32 -4.89 11.76 62.88
N ASP A 33 -4.73 10.70 63.69
CA ASP A 33 -5.29 9.39 63.38
C ASP A 33 -6.82 9.38 63.44
N ALA A 34 -7.42 10.09 64.41
CA ALA A 34 -8.87 10.27 64.48
C ALA A 34 -9.42 11.06 63.27
N THR A 35 -8.74 12.14 62.87
CA THR A 35 -9.11 12.96 61.70
C THR A 35 -8.94 12.17 60.41
N LYS A 36 -7.86 11.41 60.27
CA LYS A 36 -7.63 10.53 59.11
C LYS A 36 -8.73 9.49 58.99
N LYS A 37 -9.11 8.84 60.10
CA LYS A 37 -10.19 7.87 60.12
C LYS A 37 -11.53 8.51 59.74
N MET A 38 -11.82 9.69 60.31
CA MET A 38 -13.01 10.46 59.95
C MET A 38 -13.05 10.82 58.46
N VAL A 39 -11.93 11.26 57.87
CA VAL A 39 -11.86 11.60 56.43
C VAL A 39 -12.04 10.36 55.55
N VAL A 40 -11.43 9.23 55.91
CA VAL A 40 -11.60 7.96 55.19
C VAL A 40 -13.05 7.50 55.26
N ASP A 41 -13.67 7.58 56.44
CA ASP A 41 -15.06 7.20 56.64
C ASP A 41 -16.00 8.10 55.81
N ILE A 42 -15.77 9.43 55.79
CA ILE A 42 -16.50 10.38 54.94
C ILE A 42 -16.38 10.02 53.45
N LEU A 43 -15.17 9.71 52.96
CA LEU A 43 -14.97 9.31 51.57
C LEU A 43 -15.66 7.97 51.22
N GLN A 44 -15.79 7.07 52.18
CA GLN A 44 -16.46 5.78 52.01
C GLN A 44 -17.98 5.85 52.16
N THR A 45 -18.52 6.92 52.76
CA THR A 45 -19.97 7.14 52.83
C THR A 45 -20.58 7.33 51.45
N GLU A 46 -21.89 7.07 51.34
CA GLU A 46 -22.62 7.26 50.09
C GLU A 46 -22.61 8.73 49.63
N ASP A 47 -22.61 9.68 50.57
CA ASP A 47 -22.49 11.11 50.25
C ASP A 47 -21.09 11.45 49.72
N GLY A 48 -20.03 10.87 50.30
CA GLY A 48 -18.65 11.02 49.81
C GLY A 48 -18.45 10.44 48.41
N LYS A 49 -18.97 9.23 48.16
CA LYS A 49 -18.98 8.62 46.81
C LYS A 49 -19.80 9.44 45.82
N LYS A 50 -20.93 10.00 46.25
CA LYS A 50 -21.79 10.84 45.41
C LYS A 50 -21.08 12.15 45.03
N ALA A 51 -20.49 12.84 45.99
CA ALA A 51 -19.70 14.04 45.75
C ALA A 51 -18.49 13.76 44.83
N LEU A 52 -17.79 12.63 45.03
CA LEU A 52 -16.72 12.21 44.12
C LEU A 52 -17.24 11.92 42.71
N ARG A 53 -18.41 11.28 42.55
CA ARG A 53 -19.04 11.07 41.24
C ARG A 53 -19.43 12.37 40.57
N GLU A 54 -19.94 13.34 41.32
CA GLU A 54 -20.30 14.66 40.80
C GLU A 54 -19.05 15.43 40.33
N ILE A 55 -17.95 15.36 41.08
CA ILE A 55 -16.67 15.95 40.69
C ILE A 55 -16.05 15.21 39.49
N LEU A 56 -16.14 13.87 39.43
CA LEU A 56 -15.70 13.08 38.28
C LEU A 56 -16.64 13.20 37.07
N ALA A 57 -17.85 13.73 37.24
CA ALA A 57 -18.76 14.04 36.16
C ALA A 57 -18.50 15.44 35.57
N ASP A 58 -17.69 16.27 36.24
CA ASP A 58 -17.25 17.55 35.70
C ASP A 58 -16.31 17.33 34.49
N GLU A 59 -16.66 17.94 33.36
CA GLU A 59 -15.95 17.76 32.09
C GLU A 59 -14.46 18.10 32.19
N LYS A 60 -14.10 19.14 32.94
CA LYS A 60 -12.70 19.54 33.11
C LYS A 60 -11.91 18.54 33.94
N MET A 61 -12.57 17.90 34.91
CA MET A 61 -11.95 16.84 35.71
C MET A 61 -11.79 15.55 34.90
N GLN A 62 -12.77 15.19 34.07
CA GLN A 62 -12.69 14.02 33.17
C GLN A 62 -11.57 14.15 32.16
N GLU A 63 -11.48 15.30 31.48
CA GLU A 63 -10.46 15.57 30.49
C GLU A 63 -9.05 15.43 31.08
N LYS A 64 -8.81 16.03 32.24
CA LYS A 64 -7.50 15.99 32.91
C LYS A 64 -7.14 14.58 33.40
N LEU A 65 -8.11 13.79 33.86
CA LEU A 65 -7.86 12.46 34.41
C LEU A 65 -7.68 11.38 33.33
N VAL A 66 -8.39 11.50 32.21
CA VAL A 66 -8.31 10.57 31.08
C VAL A 66 -7.05 10.82 30.23
N ILE A 67 -6.67 12.08 30.00
CA ILE A 67 -5.55 12.42 29.09
C ILE A 67 -4.18 12.31 29.78
N ASP A 68 -4.08 12.59 31.08
CA ASP A 68 -2.80 12.69 31.79
C ASP A 68 -2.31 11.37 32.39
N SER A 69 -3.12 10.30 32.32
CA SER A 69 -2.67 9.00 32.82
C SER A 69 -1.77 8.33 31.78
N SER A 70 -0.50 8.11 32.14
CA SER A 70 0.41 7.23 31.41
C SER A 70 -0.21 5.85 31.17
N THR A 71 -1.07 5.40 32.08
CA THR A 71 -1.88 4.19 31.96
C THR A 71 -2.82 4.20 30.75
N VAL A 72 -3.52 5.30 30.45
CA VAL A 72 -4.38 5.40 29.25
C VAL A 72 -3.55 5.36 27.98
N LYS A 73 -2.41 6.06 27.93
CA LYS A 73 -1.49 5.99 26.78
C LYS A 73 -0.97 4.57 26.56
N SER A 74 -0.47 3.92 27.62
CA SER A 74 0.00 2.53 27.54
C SER A 74 -1.11 1.56 27.14
N ALA A 75 -2.34 1.74 27.64
CA ALA A 75 -3.47 0.89 27.25
C ALA A 75 -3.87 1.10 25.79
N ILE A 76 -3.81 2.34 25.28
CA ILE A 76 -4.02 2.64 23.86
C ILE A 76 -2.93 2.00 23.02
N ASP A 77 -1.65 2.17 23.39
CA ASP A 77 -0.52 1.58 22.67
C ASP A 77 -0.58 0.05 22.65
N GLU A 78 -0.89 -0.57 23.79
CA GLU A 78 -1.05 -2.02 23.89
C GLU A 78 -2.25 -2.49 23.05
N THR A 79 -3.35 -1.76 23.09
CA THR A 79 -4.52 -2.07 22.28
C THR A 79 -4.17 -1.96 20.80
N LEU A 80 -3.61 -0.84 20.33
CA LEU A 80 -3.25 -0.60 18.93
C LEU A 80 -2.24 -1.60 18.38
N ASN A 81 -1.28 -2.05 19.21
CA ASN A 81 -0.27 -3.04 18.83
C ASN A 81 -0.74 -4.49 19.01
N SER A 82 -1.91 -4.73 19.61
CA SER A 82 -2.45 -6.08 19.79
C SER A 82 -3.06 -6.64 18.49
N GLU A 83 -3.10 -7.97 18.38
CA GLU A 83 -3.82 -8.66 17.29
C GLU A 83 -5.32 -8.28 17.26
N LYS A 84 -5.89 -7.93 18.41
CA LYS A 84 -7.28 -7.46 18.51
C LYS A 84 -7.52 -6.15 17.73
N SER A 85 -6.51 -5.29 17.61
CA SER A 85 -6.61 -4.10 16.78
C SER A 85 -6.64 -4.44 15.30
N LYS A 86 -5.88 -5.44 14.83
CA LYS A 86 -5.98 -5.86 13.42
C LYS A 86 -7.39 -6.33 13.08
N ASP A 87 -8.04 -7.09 13.96
CA ASP A 87 -9.41 -7.54 13.75
C ASP A 87 -10.44 -6.40 13.84
N MET A 88 -10.19 -5.41 14.71
CA MET A 88 -10.99 -4.19 14.76
C MET A 88 -10.87 -3.40 13.46
N TRP A 89 -9.66 -3.19 12.94
CA TRP A 89 -9.42 -2.55 11.65
C TRP A 89 -10.09 -3.31 10.51
N LYS A 90 -9.99 -4.64 10.44
CA LYS A 90 -10.69 -5.45 9.42
C LYS A 90 -12.20 -5.17 9.43
N LYS A 91 -12.84 -5.18 10.60
CA LYS A 91 -14.27 -4.89 10.75
C LYS A 91 -14.63 -3.45 10.35
N LEU A 92 -13.77 -2.48 10.65
CA LEU A 92 -13.99 -1.10 10.22
C LEU A 92 -13.87 -0.96 8.70
N PHE A 93 -12.93 -1.66 8.07
CA PHE A 93 -12.78 -1.69 6.61
C PHE A 93 -13.89 -2.49 5.90
N GLU A 94 -14.73 -3.23 6.62
CA GLU A 94 -15.97 -3.82 6.08
C GLU A 94 -17.13 -2.80 6.02
N ASP A 95 -17.07 -1.70 6.79
CA ASP A 95 -18.09 -0.64 6.76
C ASP A 95 -17.83 0.35 5.60
N PRO A 96 -18.71 0.42 4.57
CA PRO A 96 -18.52 1.31 3.44
C PRO A 96 -18.43 2.79 3.82
N LYS A 97 -19.12 3.24 4.88
CA LYS A 97 -19.07 4.65 5.30
C LYS A 97 -17.72 5.01 5.91
N PHE A 98 -17.18 4.09 6.71
CA PHE A 98 -15.84 4.25 7.26
C PHE A 98 -14.81 4.26 6.14
N VAL A 99 -14.89 3.31 5.22
CA VAL A 99 -14.00 3.19 4.05
C VAL A 99 -14.05 4.43 3.18
N GLU A 100 -15.23 4.97 2.87
CA GLU A 100 -15.39 6.19 2.09
C GLU A 100 -14.70 7.39 2.77
N THR A 101 -14.94 7.55 4.07
CA THR A 101 -14.36 8.65 4.86
C THR A 101 -12.84 8.50 4.96
N TYR A 102 -12.36 7.29 5.19
CA TYR A 102 -10.94 6.97 5.24
C TYR A 102 -10.27 7.29 3.90
N TYR A 103 -10.80 6.78 2.78
CA TYR A 103 -10.25 7.07 1.45
C TYR A 103 -10.24 8.57 1.15
N LYS A 104 -11.32 9.29 1.43
CA LYS A 104 -11.36 10.76 1.25
C LYS A 104 -10.28 11.48 2.07
N SER A 105 -10.00 11.00 3.28
CA SER A 105 -8.97 11.60 4.14
C SER A 105 -7.54 11.36 3.64
N VAL A 106 -7.28 10.22 2.97
CA VAL A 106 -5.94 9.86 2.49
C VAL A 106 -5.75 10.07 0.99
N GLU A 107 -6.79 10.50 0.26
CA GLU A 107 -6.82 10.56 -1.20
C GLU A 107 -5.68 11.41 -1.77
N GLU A 108 -5.44 12.58 -1.18
CA GLU A 108 -4.40 13.51 -1.63
C GLU A 108 -3.00 12.92 -1.43
N ASP A 109 -2.73 12.39 -0.23
CA ASP A 109 -1.46 11.74 0.09
C ASP A 109 -1.23 10.50 -0.78
N GLN A 110 -2.27 9.69 -1.02
CA GLN A 110 -2.19 8.53 -1.89
C GLN A 110 -1.91 8.92 -3.36
N LYS A 111 -2.51 10.01 -3.86
CA LYS A 111 -2.19 10.55 -5.20
C LYS A 111 -0.74 11.02 -5.27
N ASN A 112 -0.26 11.72 -4.24
CA ASN A 112 1.10 12.23 -4.18
C ASN A 112 2.13 11.09 -4.09
N LEU A 113 1.84 10.06 -3.30
CA LEU A 113 2.62 8.83 -3.24
C LEU A 113 2.67 8.15 -4.61
N MET A 114 1.52 7.96 -5.27
CA MET A 114 1.46 7.32 -6.59
C MET A 114 2.25 8.10 -7.64
N LYS A 115 2.13 9.43 -7.67
CA LYS A 115 2.94 10.29 -8.56
C LYS A 115 4.43 10.20 -8.27
N SER A 116 4.81 10.11 -7.00
CA SER A 116 6.21 9.94 -6.60
C SER A 116 6.74 8.58 -7.04
N LEU A 117 5.96 7.51 -6.83
CA LEU A 117 6.31 6.15 -7.26
C LEU A 117 6.46 6.05 -8.78
N MET A 118 5.66 6.77 -9.58
CA MET A 118 5.87 6.81 -11.04
C MET A 118 7.26 7.32 -11.46
N ASN A 119 7.92 8.11 -10.62
CA ASN A 119 9.29 8.58 -10.86
C ASN A 119 10.36 7.69 -10.23
N ASP A 120 9.95 6.69 -9.43
CA ASP A 120 10.85 5.74 -8.81
C ASP A 120 11.26 4.63 -9.81
N SER A 121 12.55 4.31 -9.84
CA SER A 121 13.11 3.36 -10.82
C SER A 121 12.65 1.92 -10.62
N GLU A 122 12.38 1.50 -9.37
CA GLU A 122 11.94 0.14 -9.07
C GLU A 122 10.47 -0.02 -9.45
N TYR A 123 9.64 0.97 -9.11
CA TYR A 123 8.23 1.00 -9.51
C TYR A 123 8.07 1.06 -11.03
N GLN A 124 8.88 1.86 -11.73
CA GLN A 124 8.89 1.90 -13.19
C GLN A 124 9.25 0.54 -13.81
N LYS A 125 10.20 -0.19 -13.21
CA LYS A 125 10.56 -1.53 -13.69
C LYS A 125 9.39 -2.50 -13.54
N GLN A 126 8.73 -2.50 -12.38
CA GLN A 126 7.55 -3.33 -12.14
C GLN A 126 6.41 -2.97 -13.11
N MET A 127 6.21 -1.68 -13.38
CA MET A 127 5.23 -1.20 -14.36
C MET A 127 5.57 -1.67 -15.78
N MET A 128 6.83 -1.62 -16.19
CA MET A 128 7.27 -2.13 -17.50
C MET A 128 7.06 -3.63 -17.62
N ASP A 129 7.25 -4.39 -16.56
CA ASP A 129 6.99 -5.83 -16.57
C ASP A 129 5.49 -6.13 -16.63
N LEU A 130 4.64 -5.33 -15.97
CA LEU A 130 3.18 -5.39 -16.12
C LEU A 130 2.74 -5.11 -17.57
N LEU A 131 3.35 -4.13 -18.23
CA LEU A 131 3.05 -3.77 -19.62
C LEU A 131 3.47 -4.82 -20.66
N LYS A 132 4.31 -5.79 -20.29
CA LYS A 132 4.74 -6.89 -21.17
C LYS A 132 3.80 -8.10 -21.12
N ASN A 133 2.63 -7.98 -20.50
CA ASN A 133 1.69 -9.08 -20.48
C ASN A 133 1.08 -9.32 -21.89
N PRO A 134 0.57 -10.54 -22.18
CA PRO A 134 0.01 -10.86 -23.50
C PRO A 134 -1.18 -9.99 -23.93
N GLU A 135 -1.99 -9.54 -22.97
CA GLU A 135 -3.17 -8.70 -23.23
C GLU A 135 -2.77 -7.30 -23.73
N MET A 136 -1.71 -6.73 -23.15
CA MET A 136 -1.10 -5.48 -23.59
C MET A 136 -0.41 -5.65 -24.94
N GLU A 137 0.25 -6.79 -25.19
CA GLU A 137 0.82 -7.11 -26.50
C GLU A 137 -0.26 -7.15 -27.58
N ASP A 138 -1.40 -7.81 -27.34
CA ASP A 138 -2.53 -7.85 -28.26
C ASP A 138 -3.11 -6.46 -28.54
N GLN A 139 -3.23 -5.61 -27.50
CA GLN A 139 -3.64 -4.22 -27.68
C GLN A 139 -2.65 -3.43 -28.56
N VAL A 140 -1.34 -3.60 -28.32
CA VAL A 140 -0.31 -2.97 -29.15
C VAL A 140 -0.39 -3.47 -30.60
N LEU A 141 -0.58 -4.78 -30.81
CA LEU A 141 -0.76 -5.37 -32.14
C LEU A 141 -2.00 -4.83 -32.85
N GLN A 142 -3.11 -4.62 -32.12
CA GLN A 142 -4.31 -4.01 -32.66
C GLN A 142 -4.06 -2.56 -33.10
N VAL A 143 -3.31 -1.78 -32.31
CA VAL A 143 -2.91 -0.41 -32.66
C VAL A 143 -2.01 -0.40 -33.90
N LEU A 144 -1.01 -1.29 -33.98
CA LEU A 144 -0.13 -1.42 -35.15
C LEU A 144 -0.88 -1.84 -36.42
N LYS A 145 -1.93 -2.64 -36.29
CA LYS A 145 -2.79 -3.04 -37.41
C LYS A 145 -3.86 -2.00 -37.76
N SER A 146 -4.01 -0.95 -36.96
CA SER A 146 -5.02 0.09 -37.15
C SER A 146 -4.80 0.89 -38.44
N GLN A 147 -5.89 1.44 -39.00
CA GLN A 147 -5.82 2.28 -40.19
C GLN A 147 -4.95 3.54 -40.00
N GLN A 148 -4.90 4.08 -38.78
CA GLN A 148 -4.06 5.24 -38.46
C GLN A 148 -2.58 4.90 -38.55
N PHE A 149 -2.17 3.76 -37.95
CA PHE A 149 -0.78 3.32 -38.04
C PHE A 149 -0.40 2.89 -39.45
N ARG A 150 -1.32 2.26 -40.21
CA ARG A 150 -1.09 1.92 -41.62
C ARG A 150 -0.78 3.13 -42.49
N LYS A 151 -1.45 4.27 -42.29
CA LYS A 151 -1.12 5.51 -43.03
C LYS A 151 0.30 5.98 -42.73
N HIS A 152 0.67 6.04 -41.45
CA HIS A 152 2.02 6.41 -41.06
C HIS A 152 3.07 5.43 -41.61
N LEU A 153 2.75 4.13 -41.63
CA LEU A 153 3.59 3.09 -42.21
C LEU A 153 3.74 3.26 -43.72
N GLU A 154 2.65 3.55 -44.43
CA GLU A 154 2.68 3.82 -45.87
C GLU A 154 3.56 5.02 -46.21
N ASP A 155 3.42 6.13 -45.47
CA ASP A 155 4.25 7.32 -45.66
C ASP A 155 5.73 7.03 -45.40
N THR A 156 6.03 6.27 -44.34
CA THR A 156 7.41 5.85 -44.01
C THR A 156 7.99 4.93 -45.09
N ILE A 157 7.18 4.02 -45.64
CA ILE A 157 7.59 3.15 -46.75
C ILE A 157 7.88 4.01 -47.99
N ARG A 158 6.99 4.94 -48.34
CA ARG A 158 7.22 5.86 -49.48
C ARG A 158 8.52 6.63 -49.33
N GLN A 159 8.77 7.24 -48.17
CA GLN A 159 10.01 7.94 -47.87
C GLN A 159 11.25 7.03 -47.97
N THR A 160 11.12 5.77 -47.52
CA THR A 160 12.20 4.78 -47.61
C THR A 160 12.48 4.41 -49.07
N LEU A 161 11.44 4.21 -49.88
CA LEU A 161 11.57 3.89 -51.30
C LEU A 161 12.16 5.06 -52.10
N GLU A 162 11.84 6.29 -51.72
CA GLU A 162 12.39 7.51 -52.31
C GLU A 162 13.82 7.82 -51.85
N SER A 163 14.35 7.08 -50.86
CA SER A 163 15.72 7.25 -50.38
C SER A 163 16.72 6.97 -51.51
N PRO A 164 17.67 7.88 -51.79
CA PRO A 164 18.71 7.67 -52.80
C PRO A 164 19.50 6.37 -52.59
N LEU A 165 19.72 5.96 -51.34
CA LEU A 165 20.40 4.70 -51.02
C LEU A 165 19.56 3.48 -51.39
N PHE A 166 18.24 3.55 -51.21
CA PHE A 166 17.35 2.47 -51.59
C PHE A 166 17.23 2.38 -53.11
N LEU A 167 17.03 3.52 -53.79
CA LEU A 167 17.01 3.59 -55.25
C LEU A 167 18.30 3.06 -55.88
N ALA A 168 19.46 3.40 -55.32
CA ALA A 168 20.75 2.89 -55.78
C ALA A 168 20.85 1.36 -55.61
N LYS A 169 20.44 0.82 -54.45
CA LYS A 169 20.41 -0.63 -54.23
C LYS A 169 19.44 -1.36 -55.16
N VAL A 170 18.28 -0.77 -55.44
CA VAL A 170 17.31 -1.33 -56.38
C VAL A 170 17.86 -1.33 -57.79
N GLN A 171 18.52 -0.25 -58.22
CA GLN A 171 19.19 -0.19 -59.52
C GLN A 171 20.32 -1.21 -59.62
N GLU A 172 21.16 -1.35 -58.60
CA GLU A 172 22.23 -2.36 -58.57
C GLU A 172 21.65 -3.79 -58.65
N ALA A 173 20.58 -4.07 -57.91
CA ALA A 173 19.89 -5.36 -57.96
C ALA A 173 19.27 -5.64 -59.34
N LEU A 174 18.67 -4.64 -59.98
CA LEU A 174 18.15 -4.73 -61.35
C LEU A 174 19.26 -5.01 -62.36
N LEU A 175 20.40 -4.32 -62.25
CA LEU A 175 21.55 -4.54 -63.13
C LEU A 175 22.11 -5.96 -62.97
N LYS A 176 22.27 -6.44 -61.72
CA LYS A 176 22.69 -7.82 -61.44
C LYS A 176 21.71 -8.86 -61.99
N ALA A 177 20.40 -8.64 -61.84
CA ALA A 177 19.39 -9.55 -62.38
C ALA A 177 19.44 -9.61 -63.91
N VAL A 178 19.66 -8.47 -64.58
CA VAL A 178 19.84 -8.42 -66.04
C VAL A 178 21.13 -9.10 -66.49
N GLU A 179 22.23 -8.94 -65.75
CA GLU A 179 23.50 -9.64 -66.01
C GLU A 179 23.36 -11.16 -65.83
N GLU A 180 22.66 -11.62 -64.79
CA GLU A 180 22.39 -13.04 -64.55
C GLU A 180 21.45 -13.64 -65.62
N GLN A 181 20.41 -12.90 -66.03
CA GLN A 181 19.49 -13.33 -67.08
C GLN A 181 20.13 -13.28 -68.48
N GLY A 182 21.05 -12.32 -68.72
CA GLY A 182 21.89 -12.25 -69.91
C GLY A 182 22.92 -13.39 -69.99
N ASN A 183 23.49 -13.79 -68.85
CA ASN A 183 24.38 -14.95 -68.75
C ASN A 183 23.63 -16.29 -68.87
N GLN A 184 22.35 -16.37 -68.48
CA GLN A 184 21.53 -17.56 -68.73
C GLN A 184 21.12 -17.71 -70.21
N ASN A 185 21.06 -16.62 -70.99
CA ASN A 185 20.75 -16.66 -72.43
C ASN A 185 21.97 -16.92 -73.33
N GLN A 186 23.18 -17.04 -72.78
CA GLN A 186 24.41 -17.38 -73.53
C GLN A 186 24.82 -18.85 -73.38
N GLY A 187 23.93 -19.71 -72.88
CA GLY A 187 24.18 -21.14 -72.67
C GLY A 187 23.40 -22.10 -73.57
N ASN A 188 22.54 -21.63 -74.49
CA ASN A 188 21.66 -22.53 -75.23
C ASN A 188 21.55 -22.22 -76.72
N GLN A 189 22.67 -22.34 -77.46
CA GLN A 189 22.63 -22.71 -78.88
C GLN A 189 24.02 -23.11 -79.40
N SER A 190 24.38 -24.40 -79.27
CA SER A 190 25.13 -25.13 -80.30
C SER A 190 25.19 -26.62 -79.94
N GLY A 191 24.69 -27.49 -80.83
CA GLY A 191 24.86 -28.94 -80.69
C GLY A 191 23.73 -29.78 -81.27
N GLY A 192 23.57 -29.77 -82.59
CA GLY A 192 22.70 -30.70 -83.29
C GLY A 192 23.31 -32.12 -83.43
N GLN A 193 22.52 -33.10 -83.02
CA GLN A 193 22.26 -34.40 -83.67
C GLN A 193 23.19 -35.63 -83.48
N SER A 194 22.49 -36.78 -83.35
CA SER A 194 22.88 -38.21 -83.34
C SER A 194 23.25 -38.79 -81.97
N GLY A 195 22.71 -39.91 -81.47
CA GLY A 195 21.68 -40.84 -81.93
C GLY A 195 21.57 -42.02 -80.96
N GLN A 196 20.41 -42.70 -80.98
CA GLN A 196 20.18 -44.13 -80.64
C GLN A 196 20.21 -44.62 -79.16
N GLY A 197 19.12 -45.31 -78.79
CA GLY A 197 19.04 -46.34 -77.72
C GLY A 197 18.31 -45.85 -76.47
N GLY A 198 17.02 -46.13 -76.27
CA GLY A 198 16.50 -47.41 -75.73
C GLY A 198 16.59 -47.39 -74.19
N GLY A 199 15.55 -47.56 -73.37
CA GLY A 199 14.14 -47.81 -73.55
C GLY A 199 13.49 -47.95 -72.16
N SER A 200 12.16 -47.93 -72.16
CA SER A 200 11.26 -48.59 -71.20
C SER A 200 11.03 -48.03 -69.79
N SER A 201 9.75 -48.18 -69.42
CA SER A 201 9.09 -48.10 -68.11
C SER A 201 8.97 -46.71 -67.48
N GLY A 202 7.78 -46.21 -67.16
CA GLY A 202 6.42 -46.73 -67.16
C GLY A 202 5.59 -45.72 -66.38
N GLY A 203 4.42 -45.33 -66.88
CA GLY A 203 3.47 -44.51 -66.11
C GLY A 203 2.81 -45.33 -64.98
N PRO A 204 1.62 -44.94 -64.48
CA PRO A 204 0.85 -43.72 -64.77
C PRO A 204 0.14 -43.10 -63.52
N GLY A 205 -0.71 -42.09 -63.78
CA GLY A 205 -1.93 -41.81 -62.98
C GLY A 205 -1.74 -40.74 -61.90
N GLY A 206 -2.48 -39.62 -61.89
CA GLY A 206 -3.95 -39.56 -61.85
C GLY A 206 -4.38 -39.72 -60.38
N GLY A 207 -5.12 -38.86 -59.70
CA GLY A 207 -6.13 -37.87 -60.06
C GLY A 207 -7.12 -37.82 -58.86
N GLY A 208 -7.86 -36.72 -58.71
CA GLY A 208 -8.98 -36.60 -57.75
C GLY A 208 -8.54 -36.39 -56.29
N GLY A 209 -9.11 -35.47 -55.51
CA GLY A 209 -10.49 -35.03 -55.48
C GLY A 209 -11.19 -35.70 -54.30
N SER A 210 -11.37 -34.94 -53.22
CA SER A 210 -12.37 -35.06 -52.14
C SER A 210 -12.04 -33.95 -51.13
N GLY A 211 -12.91 -33.01 -50.75
CA GLY A 211 -14.35 -33.12 -50.66
C GLY A 211 -14.71 -33.83 -49.35
N ASP A 212 -14.50 -33.15 -48.22
CA ASP A 212 -15.11 -33.53 -46.95
C ASP A 212 -15.85 -32.32 -46.41
N GLY A 213 -17.15 -32.49 -46.28
CA GLY A 213 -18.06 -31.51 -45.72
C GLY A 213 -18.59 -32.00 -44.38
N GLY A 214 -18.92 -31.03 -43.53
CA GLY A 214 -20.13 -31.06 -42.73
C GLY A 214 -20.11 -31.93 -41.47
N SER A 215 -20.02 -31.28 -40.32
CA SER A 215 -20.99 -31.37 -39.21
C SER A 215 -20.51 -30.38 -38.13
N GLY A 216 -21.31 -29.53 -37.50
CA GLY A 216 -22.73 -29.65 -37.18
C GLY A 216 -22.88 -29.55 -35.65
N GLY A 217 -23.60 -28.52 -35.19
CA GLY A 217 -24.12 -28.38 -33.82
C GLY A 217 -23.10 -28.00 -32.74
N GLY A 218 -23.38 -27.15 -31.76
CA GLY A 218 -24.64 -26.61 -31.28
C GLY A 218 -24.62 -26.57 -29.75
N GLY A 219 -25.07 -25.45 -29.17
CA GLY A 219 -25.73 -25.44 -27.86
C GLY A 219 -24.87 -25.36 -26.60
N GLY A 220 -25.00 -24.22 -25.91
CA GLY A 220 -25.61 -24.20 -24.57
C GLY A 220 -24.74 -24.61 -23.38
N GLN A 221 -24.20 -23.59 -22.71
CA GLN A 221 -24.45 -23.30 -21.29
C GLN A 221 -24.02 -21.86 -20.99
#